data_AF-A0A965UNM8-F1
#
_entry.id   AF-A0A965UNM8-F1
#
_cell.length_a   1.000
_cell.length_b   1.000
_cell.length_c   1.000
_cell.angle_alpha   90.00
_cell.angle_beta   90.00
_cell.angle_gamma   90.00
#
_symmetry.space_group_name_H-M   'P 1'
#
loop_
_entity.id
_entity.type
_entity.pdbx_description
1 polymer ?
#
loop_
_entity_poly.entity_id
_entity_poly.type
_entity_poly.pdbx_seq_one_letter_code
_entity_poly.pdbx_strand_id
1 'polypeptide(L)'
;MASEYIFKDGNYIPVGGKADIVDGKKIKANSWYIVESGEWVEVDFTDNVFSRVISNKSGVKKVKTERGKILFVVSDDKGNSAHGATIKEARADLVYKAIAKFDGELPKKATGAEWVGIYRALTGACAAGVKNFVESTGKSLDDTYTAKQIATLIKGQYGADKFVEKMK
;
A
#
# COMPACT_ATOMS: atom_id res chain seq x y z
N MET A 1 12.10 6.66 22.14
CA MET A 1 11.30 5.43 22.35
C MET A 1 12.28 4.35 22.78
N ALA A 2 12.13 3.82 23.99
CA ALA A 2 12.76 2.55 24.35
C ALA A 2 11.70 1.46 24.14
N SER A 3 12.00 0.52 23.26
CA SER A 3 11.16 -0.66 23.03
C SER A 3 11.73 -1.81 23.86
N GLU A 4 10.92 -2.34 24.75
CA GLU A 4 11.24 -3.52 25.55
C GLU A 4 10.79 -4.76 24.76
N TYR A 5 11.68 -5.74 24.69
CA TYR A 5 11.43 -7.01 24.03
C TYR A 5 11.72 -8.14 25.02
N ILE A 6 10.92 -9.20 24.96
CA ILE A 6 11.29 -10.49 25.53
C ILE A 6 11.71 -11.43 24.41
N PHE A 7 12.73 -12.24 24.66
CA PHE A 7 13.11 -13.30 23.73
C PHE A 7 12.36 -14.58 24.09
N LYS A 8 11.57 -15.10 23.15
CA LYS A 8 10.80 -16.34 23.34
C LYS A 8 10.68 -17.09 22.02
N ASP A 9 10.88 -18.41 22.05
CA ASP A 9 10.78 -19.31 20.89
C ASP A 9 11.63 -18.85 19.70
N GLY A 10 12.85 -18.36 19.97
CA GLY A 10 13.77 -17.88 18.94
C GLY A 10 13.45 -16.50 18.37
N ASN A 11 12.43 -15.82 18.88
CA ASN A 11 11.95 -14.54 18.36
C ASN A 11 11.98 -13.45 19.44
N TYR A 12 12.28 -12.21 19.03
CA TYR A 12 12.04 -11.03 19.86
C TYR A 12 10.56 -10.66 19.78
N ILE A 13 9.88 -10.72 20.92
CA ILE A 13 8.47 -10.33 21.08
C ILE A 13 8.45 -8.96 21.77
N PRO A 14 7.92 -7.89 21.14
CA PRO A 14 7.78 -6.61 21.80
C PRO A 14 6.78 -6.75 22.96
N VAL A 15 7.19 -6.36 24.16
CA VAL A 15 6.33 -6.44 25.37
C VAL A 15 5.78 -5.08 25.78
N GLY A 16 6.44 -4.00 25.37
CA GLY A 16 5.99 -2.65 25.61
C GLY A 16 6.99 -1.64 25.11
N GLY A 17 6.53 -0.41 24.92
CA GLY A 17 7.42 0.73 24.71
C GLY A 17 7.15 1.75 25.79
N LYS A 18 8.18 2.25 26.47
CA LYS A 18 8.01 3.43 27.34
C LYS A 18 7.99 4.66 26.43
N ALA A 19 6.79 5.04 26.00
CA ALA A 19 6.52 6.35 25.43
C ALA A 19 6.15 7.29 26.58
N ASP A 20 7.15 7.77 27.30
CA ASP A 20 6.94 8.94 28.15
C ASP A 20 7.01 10.18 27.26
N ILE A 21 6.12 11.13 27.56
CA ILE A 21 6.04 12.50 27.03
C ILE A 21 7.23 12.89 26.15
N VAL A 22 7.00 13.07 24.84
CA VAL A 22 8.02 13.68 23.97
C VAL A 22 7.75 15.17 23.93
N ASP A 23 8.69 15.98 24.44
CA ASP A 23 8.63 17.44 24.41
C ASP A 23 7.35 18.04 25.04
N GLY A 24 6.86 17.45 26.13
CA GLY A 24 5.62 17.91 26.78
C GLY A 24 4.33 17.51 26.06
N LYS A 25 4.40 16.81 24.91
CA LYS A 25 3.24 16.40 24.12
C LYS A 25 2.91 14.92 24.30
N LYS A 26 1.62 14.64 24.52
CA LYS A 26 1.08 13.29 24.52
C LYS A 26 0.96 12.80 23.08
N ILE A 27 1.70 11.77 22.71
CA ILE A 27 1.54 11.09 21.42
C ILE A 27 0.27 10.22 21.44
N LYS A 28 -0.32 9.98 20.27
CA LYS A 28 -1.50 9.12 20.12
C LYS A 28 -1.07 7.66 20.19
N ALA A 29 -1.84 6.84 20.90
CA ALA A 29 -1.70 5.39 20.81
C ALA A 29 -1.97 4.91 19.39
N ASN A 30 -1.43 3.74 19.02
CA ASN A 30 -1.67 3.06 17.74
C ASN A 30 -1.39 3.93 16.49
N SER A 31 -0.37 4.79 16.57
CA SER A 31 0.03 5.70 15.48
C SER A 31 1.52 5.53 15.19
N TRP A 32 1.88 5.63 13.91
CA TRP A 32 3.27 5.64 13.48
C TRP A 32 3.82 7.07 13.53
N TYR A 33 5.10 7.18 13.86
CA TYR A 33 5.81 8.45 13.88
C TYR A 33 7.20 8.29 13.27
N ILE A 34 7.69 9.35 12.62
CA ILE A 34 9.10 9.53 12.26
C ILE A 34 9.67 10.75 12.98
N VAL A 35 10.99 10.87 13.01
CA VAL A 35 11.67 12.09 13.45
C VAL A 35 12.05 12.91 12.21
N GLU A 36 11.46 14.09 12.06
CA GLU A 36 11.72 15.04 10.97
C GLU A 36 12.25 16.33 11.62
N SER A 37 13.48 16.73 11.32
CA SER A 37 14.11 17.95 11.88
C SER A 37 14.09 18.03 13.42
N GLY A 38 14.22 16.88 14.09
CA GLY A 38 14.17 16.79 15.55
C GLY A 38 12.76 16.75 16.15
N GLU A 39 11.71 16.85 15.33
CA GLU A 39 10.32 16.78 15.77
C GLU A 39 9.70 15.41 15.45
N TRP A 40 8.83 14.93 16.33
CA TRP A 40 8.03 13.73 16.07
C TRP A 40 6.83 14.07 15.19
N VAL A 41 6.81 13.49 13.99
CA VAL A 41 5.78 13.73 12.98
C VAL A 41 4.97 12.46 12.79
N GLU A 42 3.64 12.56 12.98
CA GLU A 42 2.71 11.45 12.73
C GLU A 42 2.74 11.07 11.24
N VAL A 43 2.88 9.78 10.98
CA VAL A 43 2.90 9.21 9.63
C VAL A 43 1.91 8.06 9.52
N ASP A 44 1.52 7.77 8.29
CA ASP A 44 0.82 6.57 7.90
C ASP A 44 1.82 5.63 7.22
N PHE A 45 1.72 4.33 7.50
CA PHE A 45 2.58 3.28 6.92
C PHE A 45 1.74 2.21 6.21
N THR A 46 0.74 2.64 5.45
CA THR A 46 -0.08 1.75 4.63
C THR A 46 0.69 1.36 3.37
N ASP A 47 0.50 0.12 2.90
CA ASP A 47 1.12 -0.41 1.67
C ASP A 47 2.66 -0.27 1.65
N ASN A 48 3.31 -0.30 2.83
CA ASN A 48 4.76 -0.09 3.03
C ASN A 48 5.27 1.29 2.58
N VAL A 49 4.42 2.31 2.55
CA VAL A 49 4.80 3.68 2.17
C VAL A 49 4.57 4.62 3.35
N PHE A 50 5.63 5.27 3.82
CA PHE A 50 5.51 6.34 4.81
C PHE A 50 4.95 7.62 4.18
N SER A 51 3.87 8.15 4.74
CA SER A 51 3.30 9.45 4.36
C SER A 51 2.93 10.27 5.58
N ARG A 52 3.29 11.56 5.61
CA ARG A 52 2.99 12.46 6.73
C ARG A 52 1.48 12.65 6.89
N VAL A 53 0.94 12.41 8.08
CA VAL A 53 -0.48 12.64 8.37
C VAL A 53 -0.72 14.13 8.59
N ILE A 54 -1.59 14.72 7.77
CA ILE A 54 -2.02 16.12 7.90
C ILE A 54 -3.26 16.21 8.79
N SER A 55 -4.21 15.30 8.59
CA SER A 55 -5.45 15.26 9.37
C SER A 55 -6.11 13.89 9.26
N ASN A 56 -6.85 13.48 10.30
CA ASN A 56 -7.73 12.33 10.27
C ASN A 56 -9.16 12.78 10.61
N LYS A 57 -10.12 12.54 9.72
CA LYS A 57 -11.53 12.89 9.90
C LYS A 57 -12.41 11.70 9.56
N SER A 58 -13.15 11.20 10.54
CA SER A 58 -14.09 10.07 10.38
C SER A 58 -13.47 8.86 9.67
N GLY A 59 -12.26 8.49 10.08
CA GLY A 59 -11.53 7.35 9.51
C GLY A 59 -10.84 7.61 8.16
N VAL A 60 -10.91 8.84 7.62
CA VAL A 60 -10.20 9.23 6.40
C VAL A 60 -8.97 10.05 6.78
N LYS A 61 -7.78 9.54 6.44
CA LYS A 61 -6.52 10.28 6.63
C LYS A 61 -6.20 11.08 5.38
N LYS A 62 -5.91 12.38 5.54
CA LYS A 62 -5.25 13.20 4.54
C LYS A 62 -3.75 13.14 4.81
N VAL A 63 -2.97 12.71 3.82
CA VAL A 63 -1.53 12.50 3.96
C VAL A 63 -0.74 13.28 2.90
N LYS A 64 0.51 13.58 3.21
CA LYS A 64 1.49 14.17 2.29
C LYS A 64 2.62 13.17 2.06
N THR A 65 2.86 12.82 0.81
CA THR A 65 3.99 11.94 0.45
C THR A 65 5.31 12.69 0.58
N GLU A 66 6.43 11.96 0.58
CA GLU A 66 7.79 12.53 0.56
C GLU A 66 7.98 13.54 -0.58
N ARG A 67 7.41 13.26 -1.76
CA ARG A 67 7.43 14.15 -2.93
C ARG A 67 6.46 15.33 -2.84
N GLY A 68 5.80 15.52 -1.70
CA GLY A 68 4.88 16.62 -1.43
C GLY A 68 3.47 16.45 -1.99
N LYS A 69 3.13 15.31 -2.59
CA LYS A 69 1.78 15.05 -3.13
C LYS A 69 0.79 14.82 -1.99
N ILE A 70 -0.40 15.39 -2.12
CA ILE A 70 -1.50 15.16 -1.18
C ILE A 70 -2.32 13.95 -1.65
N LEU A 71 -2.57 13.02 -0.73
CA LEU A 71 -3.39 11.83 -0.94
C LEU A 71 -4.38 11.65 0.23
N PHE A 72 -5.36 10.79 0.02
CA PHE A 72 -6.31 10.33 1.02
C PHE A 72 -6.17 8.82 1.21
N VAL A 73 -6.14 8.38 2.46
CA VAL A 73 -6.11 6.98 2.86
C VAL A 73 -7.44 6.64 3.52
N VAL A 74 -8.05 5.55 3.08
CA VAL A 74 -9.26 4.96 3.66
C VAL A 74 -9.00 3.49 3.98
N SER A 75 -9.61 2.98 5.04
CA SER A 75 -9.50 1.59 5.47
C SER A 75 -10.86 1.03 5.86
N ASP A 76 -11.01 -0.29 5.75
CA ASP A 76 -12.16 -1.02 6.32
C ASP A 76 -11.78 -1.76 7.61
N ASP A 77 -12.76 -2.40 8.23
CA ASP A 77 -12.64 -3.21 9.45
C ASP A 77 -12.01 -4.59 9.20
N LYS A 78 -11.86 -5.00 7.94
CA LYS A 78 -11.25 -6.26 7.50
C LYS A 78 -9.76 -6.13 7.21
N GLY A 79 -9.18 -4.95 7.45
CA GLY A 79 -7.77 -4.66 7.25
C GLY A 79 -7.41 -4.26 5.82
N ASN A 80 -8.39 -4.03 4.94
CA ASN A 80 -8.11 -3.45 3.63
C ASN A 80 -7.91 -1.95 3.74
N SER A 81 -7.09 -1.41 2.85
CA SER A 81 -6.82 0.02 2.77
C SER A 81 -6.53 0.44 1.34
N ALA A 82 -6.82 1.71 1.03
CA ALA A 82 -6.60 2.26 -0.29
C ALA A 82 -6.22 3.74 -0.26
N HIS A 83 -5.46 4.13 -1.28
CA HIS A 83 -4.95 5.46 -1.51
C HIS A 83 -5.68 6.12 -2.70
N GLY A 84 -5.94 7.41 -2.64
CA GLY A 84 -6.48 8.19 -3.77
C GLY A 84 -6.07 9.64 -3.74
N ALA A 85 -6.03 10.31 -4.90
CA ALA A 85 -5.83 11.77 -4.95
C ALA A 85 -7.07 12.51 -4.43
N THR A 86 -8.22 11.85 -4.46
CA THR A 86 -9.46 12.29 -3.81
C THR A 86 -10.02 11.20 -2.89
N ILE A 87 -10.89 11.59 -1.95
CA ILE A 87 -11.62 10.64 -1.10
C ILE A 87 -12.47 9.68 -1.96
N LYS A 88 -13.07 10.20 -3.05
CA LYS A 88 -13.88 9.40 -3.98
C LYS A 88 -13.05 8.29 -4.62
N GLU A 89 -11.87 8.60 -5.12
CA GLU A 89 -10.95 7.62 -5.68
C GLU A 89 -10.50 6.59 -4.65
N ALA A 90 -10.11 7.04 -3.44
CA ALA A 90 -9.66 6.16 -2.39
C ALA A 90 -10.75 5.16 -1.99
N ARG A 91 -12.00 5.62 -1.87
CA ARG A 91 -13.16 4.75 -1.60
C ARG A 91 -13.45 3.78 -2.73
N ALA A 92 -13.39 4.23 -3.99
CA ALA A 92 -13.59 3.35 -5.14
C ALA A 92 -12.55 2.23 -5.21
N ASP A 93 -11.28 2.55 -4.92
CA ASP A 93 -10.20 1.57 -4.90
C ASP A 93 -10.32 0.62 -3.70
N LEU A 94 -10.78 1.10 -2.53
CA LEU A 94 -11.10 0.24 -1.38
C LEU A 94 -12.20 -0.76 -1.71
N VAL A 95 -13.31 -0.30 -2.32
CA VAL A 95 -14.39 -1.18 -2.77
C VAL A 95 -13.87 -2.22 -3.75
N TYR A 96 -13.08 -1.81 -4.74
CA TYR A 96 -12.47 -2.75 -5.68
C TYR A 96 -11.63 -3.80 -4.96
N LYS A 97 -10.72 -3.41 -4.04
CA LYS A 97 -9.91 -4.38 -3.27
C LYS A 97 -10.77 -5.32 -2.41
N ALA A 98 -11.89 -4.85 -1.89
CA ALA A 98 -12.78 -5.65 -1.06
C ALA A 98 -13.57 -6.72 -1.85
N ILE A 99 -13.87 -6.47 -3.13
CA ILE A 99 -14.74 -7.34 -3.95
C ILE A 99 -14.00 -8.07 -5.06
N ALA A 100 -12.94 -7.50 -5.62
CA ALA A 100 -12.24 -8.04 -6.77
C ALA A 100 -11.34 -9.19 -6.32
N LYS A 101 -11.58 -10.37 -6.88
CA LYS A 101 -10.76 -11.56 -6.71
C LYS A 101 -10.51 -12.19 -8.06
N PHE A 102 -9.29 -12.69 -8.25
CA PHE A 102 -8.91 -13.45 -9.44
C PHE A 102 -8.65 -14.91 -9.07
N ASP A 103 -9.66 -15.75 -9.27
CA ASP A 103 -9.61 -17.16 -8.89
C ASP A 103 -9.26 -18.09 -10.06
N GLY A 104 -9.38 -17.62 -11.32
CA GLY A 104 -9.10 -18.40 -12.53
C GLY A 104 -7.61 -18.66 -12.82
N GLU A 105 -7.34 -19.41 -13.90
CA GLU A 105 -6.00 -19.57 -14.46
C GLU A 105 -5.55 -18.30 -15.18
N LEU A 106 -4.25 -17.99 -15.13
CA LEU A 106 -3.72 -16.86 -15.90
C LEU A 106 -3.84 -17.14 -17.41
N PRO A 107 -4.34 -16.20 -18.21
CA PRO A 107 -4.43 -16.39 -19.65
C PRO A 107 -3.04 -16.49 -20.26
N LYS A 108 -2.89 -17.30 -21.32
CA LYS A 108 -1.61 -17.41 -22.06
C LYS A 108 -1.18 -16.06 -22.65
N LYS A 109 -2.16 -15.27 -23.11
CA LYS A 109 -2.02 -13.93 -23.69
C LYS A 109 -3.27 -13.12 -23.37
N ALA A 110 -3.09 -11.83 -23.09
CA ALA A 110 -4.16 -10.86 -22.88
C ALA A 110 -3.66 -9.45 -23.21
N THR A 111 -4.57 -8.50 -23.40
CA THR A 111 -4.24 -7.08 -23.59
C THR A 111 -3.62 -6.49 -22.32
N GLY A 112 -2.87 -5.39 -22.46
CA GLY A 112 -2.35 -4.66 -21.29
C GLY A 112 -3.47 -4.23 -20.33
N ALA A 113 -4.63 -3.82 -20.85
CA ALA A 113 -5.80 -3.46 -20.04
C ALA A 113 -6.33 -4.63 -19.20
N GLU A 114 -6.44 -5.83 -19.80
CA GLU A 114 -6.83 -7.04 -19.09
C GLU A 114 -5.80 -7.43 -18.03
N TRP A 115 -4.50 -7.33 -18.36
CA TRP A 115 -3.44 -7.59 -17.39
C TRP A 115 -3.46 -6.65 -16.19
N VAL A 116 -3.79 -5.37 -16.39
CA VAL A 116 -4.00 -4.41 -15.28
C VAL A 116 -5.13 -4.89 -14.36
N GLY A 117 -6.24 -5.35 -14.94
CA GLY A 117 -7.36 -5.89 -14.18
C GLY A 117 -6.99 -7.14 -13.39
N ILE A 118 -6.38 -8.13 -14.05
CA ILE A 118 -5.92 -9.39 -13.44
C ILE A 118 -4.92 -9.09 -12.32
N TYR A 119 -3.94 -8.24 -12.59
CA TYR A 119 -2.89 -7.91 -11.64
C TYR A 119 -3.47 -7.26 -10.38
N ARG A 120 -4.37 -6.28 -10.53
CA ARG A 120 -5.00 -5.62 -9.38
C ARG A 120 -5.88 -6.57 -8.57
N ALA A 121 -6.68 -7.40 -9.22
CA ALA A 121 -7.52 -8.39 -8.56
C ALA A 121 -6.71 -9.50 -7.85
N LEU A 122 -5.56 -9.88 -8.39
CA LEU A 122 -4.69 -10.91 -7.80
C LEU A 122 -3.84 -10.37 -6.64
N THR A 123 -3.33 -9.14 -6.76
CA THR A 123 -2.33 -8.61 -5.83
C THR A 123 -2.90 -7.64 -4.80
N GLY A 124 -4.05 -7.02 -5.09
CA GLY A 124 -4.56 -5.89 -4.33
C GLY A 124 -3.81 -4.57 -4.60
N ALA A 125 -3.05 -4.47 -5.70
CA ALA A 125 -2.36 -3.23 -6.07
C ALA A 125 -3.36 -2.08 -6.31
N CYS A 126 -3.02 -0.89 -5.82
CA CYS A 126 -3.87 0.29 -5.98
C CYS A 126 -3.89 0.81 -7.42
N ALA A 127 -5.02 1.36 -7.86
CA ALA A 127 -5.17 1.88 -9.23
C ALA A 127 -4.11 2.93 -9.58
N ALA A 128 -3.80 3.84 -8.65
CA ALA A 128 -2.84 4.90 -8.87
C ALA A 128 -1.41 4.37 -9.05
N GLY A 129 -1.01 3.37 -8.26
CA GLY A 129 0.31 2.73 -8.36
C GLY A 129 0.47 2.02 -9.70
N VAL A 130 -0.53 1.24 -10.09
CA VAL A 130 -0.52 0.54 -11.38
C VAL A 130 -0.53 1.51 -12.55
N LYS A 131 -1.34 2.57 -12.50
CA LYS A 131 -1.36 3.61 -13.54
C LYS A 131 0.02 4.26 -13.71
N ASN A 132 0.62 4.73 -12.61
CA ASN A 132 1.95 5.35 -12.66
C ASN A 132 3.01 4.38 -13.21
N PHE A 133 2.93 3.10 -12.83
CA PHE A 133 3.85 2.08 -13.33
C PHE A 133 3.68 1.89 -14.84
N VAL A 134 2.46 1.65 -15.32
CA VAL A 134 2.18 1.49 -16.76
C VAL A 134 2.68 2.68 -17.56
N GLU A 135 2.38 3.91 -17.12
CA GLU A 135 2.87 5.14 -17.76
C GLU A 135 4.41 5.19 -17.83
N SER A 136 5.10 4.76 -16.76
CA SER A 136 6.57 4.71 -16.73
C SER A 136 7.18 3.68 -17.69
N THR A 137 6.42 2.65 -18.07
CA THR A 137 6.92 1.61 -19.00
C THR A 137 6.83 2.01 -20.47
N GLY A 138 6.00 3.00 -20.80
CA GLY A 138 5.68 3.38 -22.19
C GLY A 138 4.98 2.29 -23.00
N LYS A 139 4.44 1.25 -22.35
CA LYS A 139 3.75 0.12 -23.01
C LYS A 139 2.29 0.47 -23.30
N SER A 140 1.82 0.07 -24.49
CA SER A 140 0.42 0.20 -24.86
C SER A 140 -0.46 -0.74 -24.05
N LEU A 141 -1.63 -0.27 -23.64
CA LEU A 141 -2.66 -1.09 -22.99
C LEU A 141 -3.48 -1.92 -23.99
N ASP A 142 -3.46 -1.54 -25.27
CA ASP A 142 -4.19 -2.24 -26.33
C ASP A 142 -3.38 -3.39 -26.94
N ASP A 143 -2.06 -3.37 -26.77
CA ASP A 143 -1.18 -4.45 -27.21
C ASP A 143 -1.36 -5.71 -26.36
N THR A 144 -1.06 -6.86 -26.96
CA THR A 144 -1.15 -8.17 -26.31
C THR A 144 0.19 -8.61 -25.73
N TYR A 145 0.16 -9.06 -24.48
CA TYR A 145 1.32 -9.58 -23.75
C TYR A 145 1.06 -10.99 -23.22
N THR A 146 2.11 -11.79 -23.13
CA THR A 146 2.09 -13.10 -22.44
C THR A 146 2.28 -12.93 -20.94
N ALA A 147 1.81 -13.89 -20.15
CA ALA A 147 2.05 -13.93 -18.70
C ALA A 147 3.55 -13.83 -18.36
N LYS A 148 4.42 -14.47 -19.15
CA LYS A 148 5.89 -14.41 -18.99
C LYS A 148 6.45 -13.01 -19.21
N GLN A 149 5.97 -12.28 -20.22
CA GLN A 149 6.38 -10.89 -20.46
C GLN A 149 5.95 -9.98 -19.31
N ILE A 150 4.72 -10.17 -18.82
CA ILE A 150 4.20 -9.42 -17.67
C ILE A 150 5.03 -9.71 -16.42
N ALA A 151 5.33 -10.97 -16.11
CA ALA A 151 6.15 -11.35 -14.95
C ALA A 151 7.53 -10.69 -14.95
N THR A 152 8.16 -10.59 -16.13
CA THR A 152 9.42 -9.86 -16.28
C THR A 152 9.24 -8.36 -16.06
N LEU A 153 8.17 -7.77 -16.62
CA LEU A 153 7.89 -6.34 -16.54
C LEU A 153 7.65 -5.88 -15.10
N ILE A 154 6.86 -6.62 -14.34
CA ILE A 154 6.43 -6.26 -12.98
C ILE A 154 7.47 -6.58 -11.90
N LYS A 155 8.67 -7.05 -12.24
CA LYS A 155 9.68 -7.46 -11.25
C LYS A 155 9.99 -6.30 -10.30
N GLY A 156 9.93 -6.57 -8.99
CA GLY A 156 10.14 -5.57 -7.94
C GLY A 156 8.94 -4.65 -7.66
N GLN A 157 7.82 -4.83 -8.36
CA GLN A 157 6.57 -4.13 -8.05
C GLN A 157 5.79 -4.85 -6.94
N TYR A 158 4.95 -4.08 -6.24
CA TYR A 158 4.10 -4.62 -5.19
C TYR A 158 3.24 -5.78 -5.70
N GLY A 159 3.35 -6.95 -5.09
CA GLY A 159 2.57 -8.14 -5.44
C GLY A 159 3.10 -8.95 -6.62
N ALA A 160 4.26 -8.61 -7.17
CA ALA A 160 4.87 -9.35 -8.27
C ALA A 160 5.08 -10.84 -7.94
N ASP A 161 5.49 -11.14 -6.70
CA ASP A 161 5.72 -12.52 -6.27
C ASP A 161 4.43 -13.35 -6.27
N LYS A 162 3.30 -12.77 -5.86
CA LYS A 162 1.98 -13.43 -5.94
C LYS A 162 1.58 -13.73 -7.37
N PHE A 163 1.88 -12.82 -8.30
CA PHE A 163 1.64 -13.05 -9.72
C PHE A 163 2.47 -14.21 -10.25
N VAL A 164 3.77 -14.25 -9.92
CA VAL A 164 4.68 -15.32 -10.31
C VAL A 164 4.29 -16.66 -9.69
N GLU A 165 3.81 -16.66 -8.44
CA GLU A 165 3.29 -17.86 -7.79
C GLU A 165 2.08 -18.43 -8.53
N LYS A 166 1.14 -17.58 -8.97
CA LYS A 166 -0.05 -17.97 -9.75
C LYS A 166 0.28 -18.51 -11.16
N MET A 167 1.51 -18.33 -11.65
CA MET A 167 1.96 -18.90 -12.93
C MET A 167 2.44 -20.35 -12.82
N LYS A 168 2.68 -20.85 -11.61
CA LYS A 168 3.11 -22.23 -11.36
C LYS A 168 1.92 -23.17 -11.40
#